data_AF-A0A6H1WXZ2-F1
#
_entry.id   AF-A0A6H1WXZ2-F1
#
_cell.length_a   1.000
_cell.length_b   1.000
_cell.length_c   1.000
_cell.angle_alpha   90.00
_cell.angle_beta   90.00
_cell.angle_gamma   90.00
#
_symmetry.space_group_name_H-M   'P 1'
#
loop_
_entity.id
_entity.type
_entity.pdbx_description
1 polymer ?
#
loop_
_entity_poly.entity_id
_entity_poly.type
_entity_poly.pdbx_seq_one_letter_code
_entity_poly.pdbx_strand_id
1 'polypeptide(L)'
;MSSILSYIFTVLSVFAFLSSVYIMYLLFRFMVERRHNKKRKNKYVRSNRFSSKVSNNVSKIERKIQKNRNVVFEERDRKQNLKGEEVVKYNNGDLYKGEFIDGKRNGFGICIFSNKEKYEGLWKNDEMYGVGKYTFLDGSTYTGDFKHGVIEGIGTYTYANKNLYKGEFLSGKKNGKGTLYYNDGSKYIGMWKDDKKSGKGKFKNKNDDIYEGEFEDDKFNGRGTYKSKDGCVYIGEFKNNVYHGYGCYTSDKGDIYEGYYKYGLKKGSGKLKLRNGESYYGDFKDDLFNGIGKYSYSDNSMYEGDFKDGKKDGIGTYNCQLYKYIGEWKNNTKNKTGTYYLNSGNILEVFIENNSIKEGVYKVKGSDDMYLQNVDISNEKEVLENLSYYLKNENCNEITLNTPSLYN
;
A
#
# COMPACT_ATOMS: atom_id res chain seq x y z
N MET A 1 -23.09 -36.44 24.27
CA MET A 1 -22.00 -35.51 24.67
C MET A 1 -20.61 -36.13 24.52
N SER A 2 -20.38 -37.40 24.90
CA SER A 2 -19.05 -38.04 24.83
C SER A 2 -18.46 -38.14 23.40
N SER A 3 -19.29 -38.39 22.39
CA SER A 3 -18.87 -38.47 20.98
C SER A 3 -18.38 -37.14 20.41
N ILE A 4 -19.02 -36.03 20.79
CA ILE A 4 -18.65 -34.68 20.36
C ILE A 4 -17.34 -34.25 21.03
N LEU A 5 -17.16 -34.52 22.33
CA LEU A 5 -15.89 -34.25 23.00
C LEU A 5 -14.73 -35.05 22.37
N SER A 6 -14.94 -36.33 22.08
CA SER A 6 -13.92 -37.18 21.43
C SER A 6 -13.52 -36.63 20.06
N TYR A 7 -14.49 -36.20 19.25
CA TYR A 7 -14.22 -35.59 17.95
C TYR A 7 -13.41 -34.28 18.08
N ILE A 8 -13.78 -33.40 19.02
CA ILE A 8 -13.06 -32.14 19.29
C ILE A 8 -11.62 -32.40 19.74
N PHE A 9 -11.40 -33.38 20.63
CA PHE A 9 -10.04 -33.76 21.05
C PHE A 9 -9.20 -34.30 19.89
N THR A 10 -9.82 -35.10 19.02
CA THR A 10 -9.13 -35.64 17.84
C THR A 10 -8.72 -34.51 16.91
N VAL A 11 -9.63 -33.57 16.62
CA VAL A 11 -9.34 -32.39 15.78
C VAL A 11 -8.25 -31.52 16.38
N LEU A 12 -8.33 -31.20 17.68
CA LEU A 12 -7.31 -30.43 18.39
C LEU A 12 -5.94 -31.12 18.39
N SER A 13 -5.91 -32.45 18.52
CA SER A 13 -4.66 -33.23 18.45
C SER A 13 -4.02 -33.17 17.06
N VAL A 14 -4.82 -33.18 16.00
CA VAL A 14 -4.33 -33.03 14.61
C VAL A 14 -3.79 -31.62 14.39
N PHE A 15 -4.47 -30.57 14.88
CA PHE A 15 -3.95 -29.19 14.82
C PHE A 15 -2.66 -29.00 15.63
N ALA A 16 -2.57 -29.61 16.82
CA ALA A 16 -1.36 -29.59 17.64
C ALA A 16 -0.19 -30.32 16.94
N PHE A 17 -0.47 -31.43 16.26
CA PHE A 17 0.51 -32.16 15.49
C PHE A 17 0.98 -31.37 14.24
N LEU A 18 0.05 -30.79 13.47
CA LEU A 18 0.39 -30.01 12.28
C LEU A 18 1.17 -28.73 12.63
N SER A 19 0.80 -28.05 13.73
CA SER A 19 1.53 -26.88 14.21
C SER A 19 2.93 -27.25 14.72
N SER A 20 3.11 -28.38 15.40
CA SER A 20 4.43 -28.82 15.85
C SER A 20 5.35 -29.20 14.68
N VAL A 21 4.84 -29.87 13.64
CA VAL A 21 5.58 -30.16 12.39
C VAL A 21 5.97 -28.87 11.68
N TYR A 22 5.08 -27.88 11.61
CA TYR A 22 5.37 -26.58 11.02
C TYR A 22 6.45 -25.80 11.80
N ILE A 23 6.38 -25.79 13.13
CA ILE A 23 7.40 -25.20 14.00
C ILE A 23 8.75 -25.91 13.80
N MET A 24 8.76 -27.25 13.71
CA MET A 24 9.97 -28.02 13.47
C MET A 24 10.58 -27.70 12.09
N TYR A 25 9.75 -27.53 11.05
CA TYR A 25 10.19 -27.06 9.74
C TYR A 25 10.81 -25.65 9.80
N LEU A 26 10.19 -24.71 10.53
CA LEU A 26 10.75 -23.36 10.73
C LEU A 26 12.08 -23.39 11.49
N LEU A 27 12.20 -24.22 12.52
CA LEU A 27 13.45 -24.40 13.28
C LEU A 27 14.54 -25.04 12.41
N PHE A 28 14.20 -26.06 11.62
CA PHE A 28 15.13 -26.69 10.69
C PHE A 28 15.62 -25.69 9.64
N ARG A 29 14.70 -24.92 9.04
CA ARG A 29 15.03 -23.85 8.09
C ARG A 29 15.94 -22.80 8.72
N PHE A 30 15.62 -22.35 9.94
CA PHE A 30 16.45 -21.41 10.70
C PHE A 30 17.85 -21.98 10.99
N MET A 31 17.95 -23.26 11.36
CA MET A 31 19.23 -23.93 11.60
C MET A 31 20.08 -24.06 10.33
N VAL A 32 19.46 -24.40 9.19
CA VAL A 32 20.13 -24.46 7.88
C VAL A 32 20.63 -23.08 7.49
N GLU A 33 19.81 -22.05 7.60
CA GLU A 33 20.17 -20.67 7.30
C GLU A 33 21.31 -20.17 8.21
N ARG A 34 21.25 -20.48 9.51
CA ARG A 34 22.32 -20.17 10.47
C ARG A 34 23.62 -20.91 10.15
N ARG A 35 23.58 -22.17 9.71
CA ARG A 35 24.75 -22.94 9.27
C ARG A 35 25.38 -22.38 8.01
N HIS A 36 24.59 -22.02 6.99
CA HIS A 36 25.08 -21.35 5.78
C HIS A 36 25.70 -19.99 6.12
N ASN A 37 25.07 -19.19 6.98
CA ASN A 37 25.61 -17.92 7.45
C ASN A 37 26.90 -18.09 8.27
N LYS A 38 27.02 -19.13 9.10
CA LYS A 38 28.24 -19.43 9.86
C LYS A 38 29.40 -19.87 8.95
N LYS A 39 29.15 -20.74 7.96
CA LYS A 39 30.15 -21.13 6.95
C LYS A 39 30.61 -19.92 6.12
N ARG A 40 29.68 -19.07 5.68
CA ARG A 40 29.98 -17.82 4.98
C ARG A 40 30.80 -16.85 5.83
N LYS A 41 30.40 -16.63 7.09
CA LYS A 41 31.13 -15.77 8.03
C LYS A 41 32.55 -16.29 8.28
N ASN A 42 32.75 -17.60 8.40
CA ASN A 42 34.09 -18.18 8.54
C ASN A 42 34.95 -18.01 7.28
N LYS A 43 34.37 -18.18 6.09
CA LYS A 43 35.06 -17.92 4.81
C LYS A 43 35.45 -16.44 4.68
N TYR A 44 34.53 -15.54 5.04
CA TYR A 44 34.75 -14.09 5.07
C TYR A 44 35.79 -13.67 6.12
N VAL A 45 35.77 -14.22 7.35
CA VAL A 45 36.76 -13.90 8.40
C VAL A 45 38.15 -14.38 8.02
N ARG A 46 38.27 -15.56 7.40
CA ARG A 46 39.54 -16.10 6.90
C ARG A 46 40.09 -15.24 5.75
N SER A 47 39.23 -14.79 4.82
CA SER A 47 39.63 -13.83 3.79
C SER A 47 39.93 -12.44 4.34
N ASN A 48 39.26 -11.97 5.40
CA ASN A 48 39.53 -10.65 6.01
C ASN A 48 40.88 -10.60 6.74
N ARG A 49 41.27 -11.68 7.45
CA ARG A 49 42.62 -11.77 8.07
C ARG A 49 43.73 -11.80 7.04
N PHE A 50 43.49 -12.39 5.88
CA PHE A 50 44.44 -12.39 4.77
C PHE A 50 44.45 -11.03 4.04
N SER A 51 43.27 -10.45 3.81
CA SER A 51 43.07 -9.10 3.24
C SER A 51 43.82 -8.02 4.01
N SER A 52 43.80 -8.01 5.35
CA SER A 52 44.51 -6.98 6.13
C SER A 52 46.03 -7.03 5.93
N LYS A 53 46.61 -8.23 5.76
CA LYS A 53 48.04 -8.42 5.47
C LYS A 53 48.41 -7.99 4.04
N VAL A 54 47.54 -8.25 3.07
CA VAL A 54 47.75 -7.88 1.65
C VAL A 54 47.51 -6.38 1.41
N SER A 55 46.46 -5.80 2.00
CA SER A 55 46.03 -4.40 1.86
C SER A 55 47.02 -3.37 2.43
N ASN A 56 47.64 -3.66 3.58
CA ASN A 56 48.71 -2.83 4.15
C ASN A 56 49.94 -2.68 3.23
N ASN A 57 50.12 -3.62 2.31
CA ASN A 57 51.18 -3.58 1.32
C ASN A 57 50.72 -2.94 0.00
N VAL A 58 49.45 -3.08 -0.40
CA VAL A 58 48.89 -2.40 -1.60
C VAL A 58 48.84 -0.89 -1.40
N SER A 59 48.39 -0.39 -0.26
CA SER A 59 48.40 1.05 0.06
C SER A 59 49.82 1.65 0.09
N LYS A 60 50.82 0.86 0.49
CA LYS A 60 52.24 1.23 0.37
C LYS A 60 52.72 1.23 -1.08
N ILE A 61 52.26 0.28 -1.90
CA ILE A 61 52.56 0.21 -3.35
C ILE A 61 51.90 1.39 -4.08
N GLU A 62 50.63 1.71 -3.80
CA GLU A 62 49.93 2.89 -4.32
C GLU A 62 50.69 4.18 -4.01
N ARG A 63 51.11 4.38 -2.74
CA ARG A 63 51.93 5.55 -2.34
C ARG A 63 53.30 5.58 -3.01
N LYS A 64 53.90 4.42 -3.32
CA LYS A 64 55.19 4.33 -4.06
C LYS A 64 55.00 4.64 -5.55
N ILE A 65 53.91 4.17 -6.16
CA ILE A 65 53.51 4.49 -7.54
C ILE A 65 53.25 6.00 -7.68
N GLN A 66 52.57 6.61 -6.70
CA GLN A 66 52.27 8.05 -6.69
C GLN A 66 53.51 8.94 -6.46
N LYS A 67 54.59 8.38 -5.89
CA LYS A 67 55.83 9.09 -5.53
C LYS A 67 57.00 8.88 -6.50
N ASN A 68 56.77 8.27 -7.68
CA ASN A 68 57.79 8.07 -8.72
C ASN A 68 59.15 7.55 -8.18
N ARG A 69 59.13 6.43 -7.44
CA ARG A 69 60.37 5.70 -7.10
C ARG A 69 60.23 4.22 -7.46
N ASN A 70 60.99 3.83 -8.48
CA ASN A 70 61.49 2.49 -8.80
C ASN A 70 60.78 1.34 -8.09
N VAL A 71 59.56 1.04 -8.54
CA VAL A 71 59.01 -0.31 -8.40
C VAL A 71 59.35 -1.00 -9.72
N VAL A 72 60.27 -1.97 -9.67
CA VAL A 72 60.56 -2.81 -10.83
C VAL A 72 59.30 -3.61 -11.11
N PHE A 73 58.57 -3.23 -12.15
CA PHE A 73 57.51 -4.03 -12.72
C PHE A 73 58.17 -4.89 -13.79
N GLU A 74 58.13 -6.21 -13.64
CA GLU A 74 58.52 -7.09 -14.75
C GLU A 74 57.55 -6.84 -15.91
N GLU A 75 58.05 -6.12 -16.93
CA GLU A 75 57.36 -5.93 -18.19
C GLU A 75 57.62 -7.14 -19.10
N ARG A 76 56.51 -7.82 -19.44
CA ARG A 76 56.27 -8.65 -20.64
C ARG A 76 56.66 -10.15 -20.66
N ASP A 77 55.70 -10.88 -21.24
CA ASP A 77 55.82 -12.04 -22.15
C ASP A 77 56.09 -13.46 -21.64
N ARG A 78 55.88 -13.78 -20.36
CA ARG A 78 55.73 -15.19 -19.94
C ARG A 78 54.57 -15.41 -18.99
N LYS A 79 53.34 -15.45 -19.52
CA LYS A 79 52.19 -15.99 -18.76
C LYS A 79 52.49 -17.39 -18.19
N GLN A 80 53.37 -18.19 -18.81
CA GLN A 80 53.55 -19.60 -18.46
C GLN A 80 54.30 -19.88 -17.13
N ASN A 81 54.92 -18.90 -16.47
CA ASN A 81 55.77 -19.14 -15.29
C ASN A 81 55.33 -18.47 -13.98
N LEU A 82 54.21 -17.74 -13.96
CA LEU A 82 53.73 -17.13 -12.71
C LEU A 82 53.17 -18.20 -11.77
N LYS A 83 53.77 -18.34 -10.59
CA LYS A 83 53.37 -19.25 -9.52
C LYS A 83 53.53 -18.56 -8.17
N GLY A 84 52.58 -18.75 -7.26
CA GLY A 84 52.63 -18.16 -5.93
C GLY A 84 52.10 -16.71 -5.90
N GLU A 85 52.42 -15.97 -4.84
CA GLU A 85 51.94 -14.60 -4.63
C GLU A 85 52.84 -13.59 -5.36
N GLU A 86 52.31 -12.89 -6.36
CA GLU A 86 53.06 -11.92 -7.17
C GLU A 86 52.35 -10.57 -7.29
N VAL A 87 53.10 -9.52 -7.64
CA VAL A 87 52.58 -8.19 -7.98
C VAL A 87 52.81 -7.93 -9.47
N VAL A 88 51.73 -7.82 -10.25
CA VAL A 88 51.78 -7.67 -11.71
C VAL A 88 51.05 -6.40 -12.13
N LYS A 89 51.74 -5.55 -12.90
CA LYS A 89 51.14 -4.42 -13.60
C LYS A 89 50.94 -4.80 -15.07
N TYR A 90 49.70 -4.78 -15.53
CA TYR A 90 49.34 -5.17 -16.89
C TYR A 90 49.42 -3.98 -17.86
N ASN A 91 49.58 -4.29 -19.15
CA ASN A 91 49.64 -3.29 -20.22
C ASN A 91 48.35 -2.45 -20.34
N ASN A 92 47.21 -3.00 -19.96
CA ASN A 92 45.93 -2.29 -19.93
C ASN A 92 45.82 -1.29 -18.75
N GLY A 93 46.83 -1.23 -17.88
CA GLY A 93 46.87 -0.37 -16.71
C GLY A 93 46.38 -1.02 -15.41
N ASP A 94 45.88 -2.26 -15.46
CA ASP A 94 45.47 -2.98 -14.26
C ASP A 94 46.68 -3.32 -13.39
N LEU A 95 46.49 -3.27 -12.07
CA LEU A 95 47.46 -3.71 -11.08
C LEU A 95 46.85 -4.86 -10.29
N TYR A 96 47.48 -6.03 -10.34
CA TYR A 96 47.07 -7.19 -9.55
C TYR A 96 48.13 -7.55 -8.53
N LYS A 97 47.67 -7.97 -7.36
CA LYS A 97 48.48 -8.62 -6.34
C LYS A 97 47.73 -9.83 -5.79
N GLY A 98 48.28 -11.02 -5.95
CA GLY A 98 47.65 -12.23 -5.45
C GLY A 98 48.30 -13.50 -5.99
N GLU A 99 47.62 -14.63 -5.75
CA GLU A 99 48.11 -15.95 -6.12
C GLU A 99 47.97 -16.22 -7.63
N PHE A 100 48.97 -16.88 -8.20
CA PHE A 100 48.93 -17.40 -9.57
C PHE A 100 49.06 -18.92 -9.59
N ILE A 101 48.26 -19.56 -10.44
CA ILE A 101 48.33 -20.99 -10.79
C ILE A 101 48.32 -21.08 -12.31
N ASP A 102 49.32 -21.74 -12.89
CA ASP A 102 49.51 -21.90 -14.34
C ASP A 102 49.36 -20.59 -15.13
N GLY A 103 49.94 -19.52 -14.58
CA GLY A 103 49.91 -18.21 -15.25
C GLY A 103 48.64 -17.40 -15.09
N LYS A 104 47.62 -17.95 -14.42
CA LYS A 104 46.32 -17.30 -14.25
C LYS A 104 46.12 -16.87 -12.81
N ARG A 105 45.45 -15.73 -12.62
CA ARG A 105 45.02 -15.26 -11.29
C ARG A 105 44.12 -16.31 -10.67
N ASN A 106 44.52 -16.79 -9.50
CA ASN A 106 43.83 -17.80 -8.73
C ASN A 106 43.90 -17.43 -7.24
N GLY A 107 43.23 -18.18 -6.37
CA GLY A 107 43.32 -17.96 -4.92
C GLY A 107 42.84 -16.57 -4.50
N PHE A 108 43.37 -15.99 -3.43
CA PHE A 108 43.01 -14.63 -3.04
C PHE A 108 43.88 -13.59 -3.77
N GLY A 109 43.27 -12.48 -4.20
CA GLY A 109 43.99 -11.38 -4.81
C GLY A 109 43.23 -10.06 -4.78
N ILE A 110 44.00 -8.98 -4.91
CA ILE A 110 43.54 -7.61 -5.04
C ILE A 110 43.87 -7.13 -6.45
N CYS A 111 42.87 -6.65 -7.18
CA CYS A 111 43.04 -5.99 -8.47
C CYS A 111 42.55 -4.55 -8.37
N ILE A 112 43.40 -3.60 -8.76
CA ILE A 112 43.02 -2.23 -9.04
C ILE A 112 42.97 -2.13 -10.56
N PHE A 113 41.78 -1.92 -11.10
CA PHE A 113 41.57 -1.81 -12.53
C PHE A 113 42.05 -0.45 -13.03
N SER A 114 42.35 -0.35 -14.33
CA SER A 114 42.80 0.88 -14.97
C SER A 114 41.79 2.03 -14.82
N ASN A 115 40.50 1.70 -14.76
CA ASN A 115 39.39 2.62 -14.48
C ASN A 115 39.28 3.04 -12.99
N LYS A 116 40.24 2.67 -12.14
CA LYS A 116 40.33 2.94 -10.69
C LYS A 116 39.35 2.16 -9.82
N GLU A 117 38.54 1.28 -10.39
CA GLU A 117 37.75 0.34 -9.60
C GLU A 117 38.64 -0.70 -8.94
N LYS A 118 38.16 -1.33 -7.87
CA LYS A 118 38.97 -2.25 -7.07
C LYS A 118 38.19 -3.51 -6.72
N TYR A 119 38.78 -4.66 -6.97
CA TYR A 119 38.32 -5.94 -6.47
C TYR A 119 39.29 -6.51 -5.43
N GLU A 120 38.75 -7.03 -4.33
CA GLU A 120 39.48 -7.72 -3.27
C GLU A 120 38.75 -9.03 -2.96
N GLY A 121 39.27 -10.17 -3.42
CA GLY A 121 38.53 -11.41 -3.27
C GLY A 121 39.20 -12.62 -3.90
N LEU A 122 38.41 -13.68 -4.07
CA LEU A 122 38.88 -14.92 -4.66
C LEU A 122 38.87 -14.83 -6.20
N TRP A 123 39.88 -15.41 -6.81
CA TRP A 123 40.06 -15.52 -8.24
C TRP A 123 40.09 -16.99 -8.63
N LYS A 124 39.60 -17.30 -9.82
CA LYS A 124 39.73 -18.63 -10.43
C LYS A 124 39.92 -18.45 -11.92
N ASN A 125 41.05 -18.91 -12.46
CA ASN A 125 41.34 -18.84 -13.89
C ASN A 125 41.12 -17.44 -14.49
N ASP A 126 41.67 -16.40 -13.85
CA ASP A 126 41.51 -14.98 -14.24
C ASP A 126 40.12 -14.36 -14.06
N GLU A 127 39.15 -15.10 -13.51
CA GLU A 127 37.81 -14.58 -13.22
C GLU A 127 37.64 -14.29 -11.72
N MET A 128 36.94 -13.20 -11.38
CA MET A 128 36.45 -12.98 -10.02
C MET A 128 35.47 -14.11 -9.66
N TYR A 129 35.69 -14.74 -8.51
CA TYR A 129 34.97 -15.96 -8.14
C TYR A 129 34.74 -16.03 -6.62
N GLY A 130 33.67 -16.67 -6.17
CA GLY A 130 33.41 -16.87 -4.74
C GLY A 130 33.24 -15.53 -4.00
N VAL A 131 33.77 -15.44 -2.78
CA VAL A 131 33.55 -14.25 -1.93
C VAL A 131 34.56 -13.17 -2.28
N GLY A 132 34.07 -11.95 -2.48
CA GLY A 132 34.91 -10.78 -2.69
C GLY A 132 34.23 -9.46 -2.32
N LYS A 133 35.01 -8.38 -2.37
CA LYS A 133 34.56 -7.01 -2.26
C LYS A 133 34.93 -6.26 -3.54
N TYR A 134 33.96 -5.61 -4.16
CA TYR A 134 34.17 -4.70 -5.28
C TYR A 134 33.91 -3.27 -4.81
N THR A 135 34.80 -2.35 -5.16
CA THR A 135 34.66 -0.91 -4.93
C THR A 135 34.58 -0.25 -6.28
N PHE A 136 33.42 0.36 -6.57
CA PHE A 136 33.13 1.03 -7.83
C PHE A 136 33.70 2.44 -7.83
N LEU A 137 33.80 3.04 -9.02
CA LEU A 137 34.37 4.37 -9.21
C LEU A 137 33.60 5.47 -8.45
N ASP A 138 32.28 5.32 -8.34
CA ASP A 138 31.40 6.25 -7.60
C ASP A 138 31.52 6.12 -6.07
N GLY A 139 32.38 5.23 -5.58
CA GLY A 139 32.56 4.92 -4.15
C GLY A 139 31.52 3.96 -3.58
N SER A 140 30.58 3.47 -4.38
CA SER A 140 29.71 2.37 -3.98
C SER A 140 30.54 1.09 -3.81
N THR A 141 30.03 0.15 -3.01
CA THR A 141 30.72 -1.11 -2.73
C THR A 141 29.77 -2.27 -2.79
N TYR A 142 30.23 -3.38 -3.36
CA TYR A 142 29.59 -4.68 -3.25
C TYR A 142 30.45 -5.60 -2.39
N THR A 143 29.85 -6.39 -1.52
CA THR A 143 30.52 -7.49 -0.81
C THR A 143 29.62 -8.72 -0.84
N GLY A 144 30.10 -9.80 -1.45
CA GLY A 144 29.27 -10.98 -1.65
C GLY A 144 29.87 -11.99 -2.61
N ASP A 145 29.00 -12.79 -3.21
CA ASP A 145 29.33 -13.87 -4.12
C ASP A 145 29.56 -13.37 -5.57
N PHE A 146 30.61 -13.89 -6.19
CA PHE A 146 30.97 -13.70 -7.59
C PHE A 146 31.04 -15.05 -8.30
N LYS A 147 30.65 -15.07 -9.56
CA LYS A 147 30.75 -16.26 -10.42
C LYS A 147 31.03 -15.79 -11.84
N HIS A 148 32.02 -16.39 -12.50
CA HIS A 148 32.43 -16.02 -13.86
C HIS A 148 32.64 -14.51 -14.06
N GLY A 149 33.29 -13.86 -13.10
CA GLY A 149 33.55 -12.43 -13.19
C GLY A 149 32.35 -11.51 -12.92
N VAL A 150 31.15 -12.04 -12.65
CA VAL A 150 29.96 -11.24 -12.38
C VAL A 150 29.45 -11.43 -10.95
N ILE A 151 28.75 -10.41 -10.44
CA ILE A 151 28.04 -10.47 -9.17
C ILE A 151 26.85 -11.44 -9.30
N GLU A 152 26.88 -12.55 -8.55
CA GLU A 152 25.84 -13.59 -8.59
C GLU A 152 25.82 -14.35 -7.26
N GLY A 153 24.63 -14.51 -6.67
CA GLY A 153 24.44 -15.13 -5.36
C GLY A 153 24.04 -14.11 -4.30
N ILE A 154 24.51 -14.27 -3.05
CA ILE A 154 24.11 -13.38 -1.95
C ILE A 154 25.17 -12.31 -1.73
N GLY A 155 24.72 -11.07 -1.60
CA GLY A 155 25.62 -9.96 -1.34
C GLY A 155 24.99 -8.79 -0.63
N THR A 156 25.85 -7.83 -0.31
CA THR A 156 25.51 -6.53 0.23
C THR A 156 26.05 -5.47 -0.72
N TYR A 157 25.19 -4.60 -1.23
CA TYR A 157 25.57 -3.46 -2.05
C TYR A 157 25.31 -2.17 -1.26
N THR A 158 26.36 -1.41 -0.99
CA THR A 158 26.29 -0.08 -0.35
C THR A 158 26.46 0.97 -1.44
N TYR A 159 25.42 1.75 -1.71
CA TYR A 159 25.40 2.77 -2.73
C TYR A 159 26.17 4.02 -2.28
N ALA A 160 26.61 4.86 -3.22
CA ALA A 160 27.28 6.13 -2.93
C ALA A 160 26.41 7.05 -2.05
N ASN A 161 25.09 7.04 -2.28
CA ASN A 161 24.09 7.77 -1.48
C ASN A 161 23.77 7.14 -0.10
N LYS A 162 24.57 6.16 0.34
CA LYS A 162 24.44 5.41 1.60
C LYS A 162 23.21 4.49 1.70
N ASN A 163 22.43 4.32 0.64
CA ASN A 163 21.49 3.21 0.57
C ASN A 163 22.24 1.87 0.70
N LEU A 164 21.56 0.85 1.20
CA LEU A 164 22.14 -0.46 1.46
C LEU A 164 21.17 -1.55 1.02
N TYR A 165 21.55 -2.31 0.00
CA TYR A 165 20.83 -3.52 -0.39
C TYR A 165 21.51 -4.75 0.20
N LYS A 166 20.72 -5.68 0.75
CA LYS A 166 21.16 -7.01 1.17
C LYS A 166 20.23 -8.04 0.58
N GLY A 167 20.75 -8.93 -0.24
CA GLY A 167 19.89 -9.92 -0.90
C GLY A 167 20.57 -10.72 -1.99
N GLU A 168 19.72 -11.31 -2.80
CA GLU A 168 20.07 -12.13 -3.95
C GLU A 168 20.39 -11.26 -5.18
N PHE A 169 21.39 -11.69 -5.93
CA PHE A 169 21.82 -11.10 -7.18
C PHE A 169 21.91 -12.17 -8.26
N LEU A 170 21.53 -11.79 -9.49
CA LEU A 170 21.69 -12.60 -10.69
C LEU A 170 22.26 -11.71 -11.80
N SER A 171 23.42 -12.09 -12.34
CA SER A 171 24.09 -11.37 -13.44
C SER A 171 24.23 -9.87 -13.18
N GLY A 172 24.65 -9.49 -11.98
CA GLY A 172 24.85 -8.10 -11.58
C GLY A 172 23.61 -7.36 -11.07
N LYS A 173 22.40 -7.91 -11.24
CA LYS A 173 21.15 -7.25 -10.86
C LYS A 173 20.56 -7.82 -9.59
N LYS A 174 19.87 -6.99 -8.79
CA LYS A 174 19.05 -7.47 -7.67
C LYS A 174 17.95 -8.38 -8.22
N ASN A 175 17.91 -9.63 -7.77
CA ASN A 175 16.99 -10.63 -8.29
C ASN A 175 16.75 -11.68 -7.20
N GLY A 176 15.49 -12.03 -6.90
CA GLY A 176 15.14 -12.90 -5.76
C GLY A 176 14.84 -12.11 -4.49
N LYS A 177 15.08 -12.67 -3.30
CA LYS A 177 14.73 -11.99 -2.03
C LYS A 177 15.79 -10.97 -1.65
N GLY A 178 15.34 -9.81 -1.18
CA GLY A 178 16.25 -8.77 -0.69
C GLY A 178 15.60 -7.72 0.19
N THR A 179 16.44 -7.05 0.98
CA THR A 179 16.09 -5.89 1.78
C THR A 179 16.89 -4.69 1.29
N LEU A 180 16.21 -3.59 0.97
CA LEU A 180 16.81 -2.31 0.68
C LEU A 180 16.53 -1.36 1.85
N TYR A 181 17.59 -0.89 2.48
CA TYR A 181 17.58 0.18 3.46
C TYR A 181 17.94 1.47 2.75
N TYR A 182 17.11 2.49 2.90
CA TYR A 182 17.34 3.80 2.33
C TYR A 182 17.99 4.71 3.37
N ASN A 183 18.81 5.66 2.91
CA ASN A 183 19.47 6.63 3.79
C ASN A 183 18.48 7.56 4.52
N ASP A 184 17.27 7.74 3.96
CA ASP A 184 16.19 8.52 4.56
C ASP A 184 15.41 7.76 5.66
N GLY A 185 15.81 6.53 5.99
CA GLY A 185 15.14 5.67 6.96
C GLY A 185 14.05 4.76 6.37
N SER A 186 13.66 4.96 5.10
CA SER A 186 12.75 4.06 4.41
C SER A 186 13.35 2.65 4.30
N LYS A 187 12.49 1.64 4.17
CA LYS A 187 12.90 0.24 4.09
C LYS A 187 11.96 -0.57 3.20
N TYR A 188 12.53 -1.31 2.26
CA TYR A 188 11.81 -2.34 1.50
C TYR A 188 12.33 -3.73 1.85
N ILE A 189 11.44 -4.69 2.06
CA ILE A 189 11.74 -6.12 2.23
C ILE A 189 10.83 -6.88 1.27
N GLY A 190 11.37 -7.62 0.32
CA GLY A 190 10.52 -8.36 -0.62
C GLY A 190 11.27 -8.98 -1.79
N MET A 191 10.52 -9.30 -2.83
CA MET A 191 11.05 -9.90 -4.05
C MET A 191 11.57 -8.82 -5.01
N TRP A 192 12.63 -9.16 -5.73
CA TRP A 192 13.29 -8.33 -6.72
C TRP A 192 13.37 -9.08 -8.04
N LYS A 193 13.23 -8.34 -9.14
CA LYS A 193 13.44 -8.85 -10.50
C LYS A 193 14.07 -7.74 -11.31
N ASP A 194 15.23 -8.02 -11.89
CA ASP A 194 15.95 -7.09 -12.78
C ASP A 194 16.07 -5.67 -12.22
N ASP A 195 16.55 -5.58 -10.97
CA ASP A 195 16.72 -4.35 -10.19
C ASP A 195 15.48 -3.62 -9.70
N LYS A 196 14.28 -4.15 -9.98
CA LYS A 196 13.00 -3.58 -9.54
C LYS A 196 12.32 -4.41 -8.47
N LYS A 197 11.57 -3.76 -7.58
CA LYS A 197 10.67 -4.45 -6.65
C LYS A 197 9.60 -5.17 -7.45
N SER A 198 9.34 -6.42 -7.09
CA SER A 198 8.36 -7.29 -7.75
C SER A 198 7.72 -8.21 -6.72
N GLY A 199 6.65 -8.91 -7.10
CA GLY A 199 5.99 -9.93 -6.27
C GLY A 199 5.62 -9.41 -4.88
N LYS A 200 5.65 -10.28 -3.87
CA LYS A 200 5.28 -9.89 -2.51
C LYS A 200 6.39 -9.09 -1.82
N GLY A 201 6.01 -8.01 -1.14
CA GLY A 201 6.92 -7.22 -0.34
C GLY A 201 6.24 -6.34 0.69
N LYS A 202 7.07 -5.73 1.54
CA LYS A 202 6.70 -4.75 2.56
C LYS A 202 7.60 -3.52 2.40
N PHE A 203 6.98 -2.37 2.24
CA PHE A 203 7.65 -1.08 2.17
C PHE A 203 7.20 -0.21 3.34
N LYS A 204 8.16 0.29 4.12
CA LYS A 204 7.96 1.36 5.11
C LYS A 204 8.65 2.60 4.58
N ASN A 205 7.92 3.71 4.41
CA ASN A 205 8.53 4.97 3.97
C ASN A 205 9.13 5.75 5.16
N LYS A 206 9.78 6.88 4.88
CA LYS A 206 10.34 7.79 5.88
C LYS A 206 9.32 8.40 6.85
N ASN A 207 8.04 8.42 6.46
CA ASN A 207 6.92 8.95 7.25
C ASN A 207 6.24 7.86 8.10
N ASP A 208 6.83 6.67 8.22
CA ASP A 208 6.26 5.50 8.89
C ASP A 208 5.00 4.90 8.24
N ASP A 209 4.59 5.33 7.04
CA ASP A 209 3.55 4.64 6.29
C ASP A 209 4.05 3.28 5.82
N ILE A 210 3.17 2.28 5.86
CA ILE A 210 3.48 0.89 5.56
C ILE A 210 2.57 0.41 4.44
N TYR A 211 3.18 -0.06 3.35
CA TYR A 211 2.53 -0.90 2.36
C TYR A 211 3.02 -2.34 2.49
N GLU A 212 2.10 -3.30 2.50
CA GLU A 212 2.39 -4.73 2.48
C GLU A 212 1.47 -5.41 1.45
N GLY A 213 2.06 -5.94 0.37
CA GLY A 213 1.29 -6.41 -0.76
C GLY A 213 2.15 -6.79 -1.96
N GLU A 214 1.54 -6.76 -3.12
CA GLU A 214 2.16 -7.09 -4.40
C GLU A 214 2.82 -5.87 -5.07
N PHE A 215 3.93 -6.11 -5.74
CA PHE A 215 4.74 -5.13 -6.45
C PHE A 215 4.93 -5.58 -7.89
N GLU A 216 4.92 -4.62 -8.81
CA GLU A 216 5.28 -4.82 -10.21
C GLU A 216 6.02 -3.56 -10.69
N ASP A 217 7.21 -3.75 -11.24
CA ASP A 217 8.07 -2.66 -11.74
C ASP A 217 8.20 -1.47 -10.76
N ASP A 218 8.57 -1.76 -9.51
CA ASP A 218 8.71 -0.79 -8.40
C ASP A 218 7.42 -0.16 -7.86
N LYS A 219 6.25 -0.49 -8.43
CA LYS A 219 4.96 0.08 -8.04
C LYS A 219 4.09 -0.91 -7.27
N PHE A 220 3.24 -0.41 -6.37
CA PHE A 220 2.17 -1.19 -5.78
C PHE A 220 1.18 -1.60 -6.86
N ASN A 221 0.96 -2.91 -7.00
CA ASN A 221 0.06 -3.51 -7.97
C ASN A 221 -0.55 -4.77 -7.37
N GLY A 222 -1.76 -5.16 -7.78
CA GLY A 222 -2.42 -6.34 -7.20
C GLY A 222 -2.93 -6.09 -5.79
N ARG A 223 -3.07 -7.12 -4.97
CA ARG A 223 -3.66 -6.99 -3.63
C ARG A 223 -2.65 -6.51 -2.59
N GLY A 224 -3.07 -5.62 -1.70
CA GLY A 224 -2.22 -5.12 -0.64
C GLY A 224 -2.97 -4.45 0.51
N THR A 225 -2.22 -4.12 1.55
CA THR A 225 -2.65 -3.32 2.69
C THR A 225 -1.74 -2.09 2.77
N TYR A 226 -2.35 -0.91 2.77
CA TYR A 226 -1.67 0.35 3.07
C TYR A 226 -2.13 0.85 4.44
N LYS A 227 -1.19 1.23 5.29
CA LYS A 227 -1.43 1.83 6.60
C LYS A 227 -0.66 3.13 6.67
N SER A 228 -1.35 4.26 6.81
CA SER A 228 -0.68 5.52 7.09
C SER A 228 -0.24 5.58 8.56
N LYS A 229 0.75 6.42 8.84
CA LYS A 229 1.13 6.75 10.22
C LYS A 229 -0.04 7.31 11.04
N ASP A 230 -0.92 8.07 10.40
CA ASP A 230 -2.07 8.72 11.01
C ASP A 230 -3.21 7.73 11.35
N GLY A 231 -3.08 6.46 10.95
CA GLY A 231 -4.04 5.41 11.31
C GLY A 231 -5.05 5.07 10.23
N CYS A 232 -5.03 5.74 9.07
CA CYS A 232 -5.82 5.35 7.91
C CYS A 232 -5.35 3.99 7.39
N VAL A 233 -6.29 3.10 7.07
CA VAL A 233 -6.00 1.76 6.54
C VAL A 233 -6.77 1.56 5.24
N TYR A 234 -6.08 1.09 4.21
CA TYR A 234 -6.72 0.58 3.00
C TYR A 234 -6.31 -0.87 2.77
N ILE A 235 -7.29 -1.74 2.51
CA ILE A 235 -7.11 -3.14 2.18
C ILE A 235 -7.85 -3.39 0.86
N GLY A 236 -7.14 -3.70 -0.21
CA GLY A 236 -7.78 -3.84 -1.51
C GLY A 236 -6.79 -4.02 -2.65
N GLU A 237 -7.26 -3.76 -3.86
CA GLU A 237 -6.45 -3.81 -5.07
C GLU A 237 -5.73 -2.48 -5.35
N PHE A 238 -4.56 -2.57 -5.94
CA PHE A 238 -3.72 -1.45 -6.33
C PHE A 238 -3.37 -1.59 -7.82
N LYS A 239 -3.25 -0.46 -8.48
CA LYS A 239 -2.72 -0.39 -9.85
C LYS A 239 -1.83 0.84 -9.96
N ASN A 240 -0.55 0.66 -10.29
CA ASN A 240 0.41 1.75 -10.42
C ASN A 240 0.42 2.73 -9.21
N ASN A 241 0.50 2.20 -7.99
CA ASN A 241 0.50 2.97 -6.73
C ASN A 241 -0.83 3.60 -6.29
N VAL A 242 -1.92 3.46 -7.05
CA VAL A 242 -3.24 4.01 -6.65
C VAL A 242 -4.23 2.90 -6.29
N TYR A 243 -5.18 3.22 -5.41
CA TYR A 243 -6.31 2.34 -5.10
C TYR A 243 -7.09 2.02 -6.37
N HIS A 244 -7.42 0.75 -6.54
CA HIS A 244 -8.09 0.22 -7.72
C HIS A 244 -8.99 -0.96 -7.34
N GLY A 245 -9.86 -1.39 -8.25
CA GLY A 245 -10.69 -2.58 -8.02
C GLY A 245 -11.54 -2.46 -6.76
N TYR A 246 -11.80 -3.58 -6.09
CA TYR A 246 -12.54 -3.58 -4.83
C TYR A 246 -11.60 -3.37 -3.64
N GLY A 247 -12.02 -2.59 -2.65
CA GLY A 247 -11.26 -2.37 -1.42
C GLY A 247 -12.08 -1.80 -0.28
N CYS A 248 -11.48 -1.88 0.91
CA CYS A 248 -12.01 -1.34 2.16
C CYS A 248 -11.03 -0.30 2.71
N TYR A 249 -11.50 0.93 2.88
CA TYR A 249 -10.79 2.04 3.49
C TYR A 249 -11.40 2.36 4.85
N THR A 250 -10.56 2.44 5.87
CA THR A 250 -10.89 2.92 7.22
C THR A 250 -10.12 4.22 7.44
N SER A 251 -10.82 5.32 7.74
CA SER A 251 -10.19 6.59 8.10
C SER A 251 -9.59 6.53 9.51
N ASP A 252 -8.69 7.46 9.80
CA ASP A 252 -8.18 7.75 11.15
C ASP A 252 -9.29 8.04 12.17
N LYS A 253 -10.42 8.58 11.71
CA LYS A 253 -11.61 8.86 12.52
C LYS A 253 -12.51 7.65 12.73
N GLY A 254 -12.32 6.55 11.98
CA GLY A 254 -13.12 5.33 12.06
C GLY A 254 -14.28 5.25 11.06
N ASP A 255 -14.33 6.14 10.07
CA ASP A 255 -15.26 6.01 8.94
C ASP A 255 -14.78 4.90 8.02
N ILE A 256 -15.69 4.08 7.52
CA ILE A 256 -15.38 2.92 6.70
C ILE A 256 -16.05 3.07 5.35
N TYR A 257 -15.29 3.00 4.27
CA TYR A 257 -15.81 2.78 2.93
C TYR A 257 -15.39 1.41 2.43
N GLU A 258 -16.34 0.64 1.92
CA GLU A 258 -16.11 -0.65 1.28
C GLU A 258 -16.78 -0.63 -0.10
N GLY A 259 -15.99 -0.76 -1.17
CA GLY A 259 -16.52 -0.66 -2.52
C GLY A 259 -15.46 -0.57 -3.59
N TYR A 260 -15.89 -0.20 -4.79
CA TYR A 260 -15.01 -0.12 -5.96
C TYR A 260 -14.27 1.23 -6.03
N TYR A 261 -13.05 1.15 -6.57
CA TYR A 261 -12.12 2.26 -6.80
C TYR A 261 -11.62 2.26 -8.25
N LYS A 262 -11.47 3.45 -8.82
CA LYS A 262 -10.79 3.66 -10.12
C LYS A 262 -9.96 4.93 -10.05
N TYR A 263 -8.66 4.81 -10.36
CA TYR A 263 -7.69 5.91 -10.28
C TYR A 263 -7.66 6.60 -8.90
N GLY A 264 -7.82 5.84 -7.81
CA GLY A 264 -7.83 6.36 -6.45
C GLY A 264 -9.18 6.88 -5.96
N LEU A 265 -10.19 7.03 -6.83
CA LEU A 265 -11.50 7.59 -6.47
C LEU A 265 -12.53 6.46 -6.30
N LYS A 266 -13.47 6.62 -5.36
CA LYS A 266 -14.63 5.72 -5.21
C LYS A 266 -15.49 5.77 -6.47
N LYS A 267 -15.88 4.60 -6.97
CA LYS A 267 -16.63 4.49 -8.23
C LYS A 267 -17.49 3.24 -8.23
N GLY A 268 -18.68 3.29 -8.82
CA GLY A 268 -19.62 2.17 -8.83
C GLY A 268 -20.15 1.87 -7.43
N SER A 269 -20.67 0.68 -7.21
CA SER A 269 -21.36 0.36 -5.95
C SER A 269 -20.41 0.30 -4.75
N GLY A 270 -20.87 0.83 -3.62
CA GLY A 270 -20.12 0.83 -2.38
C GLY A 270 -21.00 1.09 -1.15
N LYS A 271 -20.38 0.90 0.02
CA LYS A 271 -20.97 1.15 1.33
C LYS A 271 -20.07 2.07 2.11
N LEU A 272 -20.61 3.20 2.56
CA LEU A 272 -19.98 4.13 3.49
C LEU A 272 -20.67 3.98 4.85
N LYS A 273 -19.88 3.82 5.91
CA LYS A 273 -20.34 3.87 7.30
C LYS A 273 -19.55 4.95 8.01
N LEU A 274 -20.23 5.95 8.52
CA LEU A 274 -19.65 7.04 9.29
C LEU A 274 -19.62 6.67 10.77
N ARG A 275 -18.66 7.23 11.51
CA ARG A 275 -18.53 7.01 12.96
C ARG A 275 -19.74 7.48 13.76
N ASN A 276 -20.46 8.49 13.29
CA ASN A 276 -21.70 8.99 13.91
C ASN A 276 -22.89 8.02 13.75
N GLY A 277 -22.71 6.86 13.11
CA GLY A 277 -23.75 5.86 12.88
C GLY A 277 -24.45 5.99 11.53
N GLU A 278 -24.25 7.10 10.82
CA GLU A 278 -24.81 7.28 9.49
C GLU A 278 -24.19 6.33 8.48
N SER A 279 -24.95 5.98 7.45
CA SER A 279 -24.43 5.11 6.40
C SER A 279 -25.07 5.39 5.05
N TYR A 280 -24.32 5.11 4.01
CA TYR A 280 -24.78 5.13 2.63
C TYR A 280 -24.47 3.80 1.97
N TYR A 281 -25.41 3.28 1.19
CA TYR A 281 -25.24 2.14 0.31
C TYR A 281 -25.79 2.51 -1.08
N GLY A 282 -24.96 2.45 -2.11
CA GLY A 282 -25.36 2.86 -3.46
C GLY A 282 -24.17 3.08 -4.37
N ASP A 283 -24.41 3.71 -5.50
CA ASP A 283 -23.36 3.99 -6.47
C ASP A 283 -22.57 5.26 -6.15
N PHE A 284 -21.29 5.23 -6.51
CA PHE A 284 -20.36 6.34 -6.39
C PHE A 284 -19.86 6.75 -7.77
N LYS A 285 -19.67 8.04 -7.96
CA LYS A 285 -18.96 8.61 -9.10
C LYS A 285 -17.95 9.62 -8.59
N ASP A 286 -16.69 9.23 -8.68
CA ASP A 286 -15.55 10.11 -8.39
C ASP A 286 -15.68 10.71 -6.97
N ASP A 287 -15.83 9.81 -5.98
CA ASP A 287 -16.05 10.07 -4.54
C ASP A 287 -17.44 10.55 -4.11
N LEU A 288 -18.31 10.95 -5.05
CA LEU A 288 -19.65 11.46 -4.75
C LEU A 288 -20.72 10.37 -4.86
N PHE A 289 -21.75 10.42 -4.01
CA PHE A 289 -22.96 9.60 -4.18
C PHE A 289 -23.60 9.89 -5.54
N ASN A 290 -23.99 8.85 -6.25
CA ASN A 290 -24.59 8.95 -7.57
C ASN A 290 -25.53 7.76 -7.81
N GLY A 291 -26.40 7.86 -8.81
CA GLY A 291 -27.34 6.80 -9.15
C GLY A 291 -28.28 6.47 -7.99
N ILE A 292 -28.72 5.22 -7.91
CA ILE A 292 -29.65 4.78 -6.86
C ILE A 292 -28.86 4.48 -5.59
N GLY A 293 -29.34 5.00 -4.46
CA GLY A 293 -28.73 4.71 -3.17
C GLY A 293 -29.70 4.84 -2.00
N LYS A 294 -29.25 4.36 -0.86
CA LYS A 294 -29.91 4.44 0.43
C LYS A 294 -28.99 5.11 1.44
N TYR A 295 -29.41 6.23 2.00
CA TYR A 295 -28.77 6.91 3.11
C TYR A 295 -29.58 6.66 4.39
N SER A 296 -28.93 6.19 5.45
CA SER A 296 -29.51 6.05 6.79
C SER A 296 -28.87 7.08 7.70
N TYR A 297 -29.70 7.91 8.33
CA TYR A 297 -29.28 8.99 9.21
C TYR A 297 -29.15 8.52 10.66
N SER A 298 -28.48 9.32 11.49
CA SER A 298 -28.23 9.02 12.90
C SER A 298 -29.49 9.08 13.76
N ASP A 299 -30.50 9.82 13.32
CA ASP A 299 -31.84 9.88 13.92
C ASP A 299 -32.77 8.72 13.49
N ASN A 300 -32.22 7.70 12.81
CA ASN A 300 -32.94 6.59 12.20
C ASN A 300 -33.87 6.96 11.03
N SER A 301 -33.90 8.22 10.59
CA SER A 301 -34.51 8.54 9.31
C SER A 301 -33.69 7.93 8.18
N MET A 302 -34.30 7.76 7.01
CA MET A 302 -33.62 7.24 5.84
C MET A 302 -34.13 7.88 4.56
N TYR A 303 -33.25 7.98 3.58
CA TYR A 303 -33.58 8.32 2.20
C TYR A 303 -33.18 7.17 1.28
N GLU A 304 -34.04 6.79 0.34
CA GLU A 304 -33.76 5.81 -0.69
C GLU A 304 -34.25 6.33 -2.03
N GLY A 305 -33.36 6.51 -3.00
CA GLY A 305 -33.69 7.14 -4.27
C GLY A 305 -32.47 7.58 -5.08
N ASP A 306 -32.72 8.49 -6.01
CA ASP A 306 -31.72 9.01 -6.94
C ASP A 306 -30.77 10.04 -6.28
N PHE A 307 -29.48 9.84 -6.52
CA PHE A 307 -28.42 10.76 -6.17
C PHE A 307 -27.71 11.27 -7.42
N LYS A 308 -27.33 12.54 -7.39
CA LYS A 308 -26.45 13.17 -8.37
C LYS A 308 -25.45 14.08 -7.67
N ASP A 309 -24.17 13.86 -7.96
CA ASP A 309 -23.06 14.68 -7.46
C ASP A 309 -23.12 14.90 -5.94
N GLY A 310 -23.45 13.84 -5.19
CA GLY A 310 -23.52 13.83 -3.74
C GLY A 310 -24.84 14.31 -3.14
N LYS A 311 -25.83 14.68 -3.95
CA LYS A 311 -27.12 15.23 -3.51
C LYS A 311 -28.29 14.36 -3.93
N LYS A 312 -29.37 14.37 -3.16
CA LYS A 312 -30.68 13.81 -3.58
C LYS A 312 -31.17 14.62 -4.78
N ASP A 313 -31.33 13.98 -5.93
CA ASP A 313 -31.72 14.62 -7.19
C ASP A 313 -32.38 13.57 -8.10
N GLY A 314 -33.70 13.67 -8.28
CA GLY A 314 -34.54 12.65 -8.94
C GLY A 314 -35.64 12.13 -8.01
N ILE A 315 -36.10 10.90 -8.21
CA ILE A 315 -37.18 10.32 -7.42
C ILE A 315 -36.62 9.65 -6.17
N GLY A 316 -37.27 9.85 -5.02
CA GLY A 316 -36.84 9.18 -3.80
C GLY A 316 -37.90 9.13 -2.70
N THR A 317 -37.72 8.16 -1.83
CA THR A 317 -38.48 7.96 -0.61
C THR A 317 -37.67 8.45 0.58
N TYR A 318 -38.22 9.37 1.36
CA TYR A 318 -37.70 9.73 2.68
C TYR A 318 -38.63 9.17 3.75
N ASN A 319 -38.08 8.50 4.75
CA ASN A 319 -38.83 7.92 5.85
C ASN A 319 -38.25 8.43 7.16
N CYS A 320 -39.07 9.00 8.02
CA CYS A 320 -38.69 9.42 9.36
C CYS A 320 -39.72 8.93 10.38
N GLN A 321 -39.54 9.30 11.65
CA GLN A 321 -40.47 8.88 12.69
C GLN A 321 -41.90 9.41 12.48
N LEU A 322 -42.11 10.50 11.76
CA LEU A 322 -43.43 11.14 11.62
C LEU A 322 -44.18 10.75 10.36
N TYR A 323 -43.45 10.58 9.27
CA TYR A 323 -44.03 10.42 7.95
C TYR A 323 -43.07 9.70 7.00
N LYS A 324 -43.66 9.18 5.92
CA LYS A 324 -42.95 8.74 4.72
C LYS A 324 -43.30 9.70 3.57
N TYR A 325 -42.31 10.32 2.95
CA TYR A 325 -42.47 11.12 1.74
C TYR A 325 -41.96 10.36 0.53
N ILE A 326 -42.72 10.34 -0.55
CA ILE A 326 -42.31 9.79 -1.86
C ILE A 326 -42.49 10.89 -2.89
N GLY A 327 -41.44 11.28 -3.60
CA GLY A 327 -41.57 12.35 -4.60
C GLY A 327 -40.27 12.73 -5.29
N GLU A 328 -40.32 13.83 -6.03
CA GLU A 328 -39.19 14.43 -6.71
C GLU A 328 -38.31 15.23 -5.73
N TRP A 329 -36.99 15.17 -5.94
CA TRP A 329 -35.96 15.86 -5.17
C TRP A 329 -35.06 16.64 -6.12
N LYS A 330 -34.59 17.81 -5.67
CA LYS A 330 -33.58 18.59 -6.37
C LYS A 330 -32.58 19.16 -5.39
N ASN A 331 -31.29 18.87 -5.56
CA ASN A 331 -30.24 19.43 -4.71
C ASN A 331 -30.51 19.28 -3.20
N ASN A 332 -30.96 18.10 -2.75
CA ASN A 332 -31.35 17.79 -1.36
C ASN A 332 -32.69 18.37 -0.87
N THR A 333 -33.41 19.18 -1.66
CA THR A 333 -34.74 19.68 -1.29
C THR A 333 -35.83 18.88 -2.01
N LYS A 334 -37.00 18.74 -1.38
CA LYS A 334 -38.21 18.24 -2.04
C LYS A 334 -38.62 19.23 -3.12
N ASN A 335 -39.07 18.73 -4.27
CA ASN A 335 -39.38 19.58 -5.42
C ASN A 335 -40.49 18.95 -6.26
N LYS A 336 -41.31 19.76 -6.91
CA LYS A 336 -42.48 19.34 -7.70
C LYS A 336 -43.36 18.35 -6.94
N THR A 337 -43.82 17.29 -7.59
CA THR A 337 -44.83 16.40 -7.06
C THR A 337 -44.27 15.45 -6.01
N GLY A 338 -45.03 15.27 -4.92
CA GLY A 338 -44.78 14.23 -3.95
C GLY A 338 -45.99 13.92 -3.08
N THR A 339 -45.87 12.88 -2.27
CA THR A 339 -46.91 12.40 -1.37
C THR A 339 -46.31 12.12 -0.01
N TYR A 340 -46.87 12.76 1.02
CA TYR A 340 -46.63 12.40 2.41
C TYR A 340 -47.67 11.37 2.87
N TYR A 341 -47.17 10.30 3.47
CA TYR A 341 -47.94 9.31 4.20
C TYR A 341 -47.65 9.53 5.67
N LEU A 342 -48.61 10.11 6.39
CA LEU A 342 -48.47 10.42 7.81
C LEU A 342 -48.75 9.17 8.66
N ASN A 343 -48.13 9.08 9.84
CA ASN A 343 -48.39 7.97 10.76
C ASN A 343 -49.85 7.87 11.23
N SER A 344 -50.61 8.96 11.15
CA SER A 344 -52.06 8.96 11.42
C SER A 344 -52.85 8.13 10.39
N GLY A 345 -52.23 7.75 9.27
CA GLY A 345 -52.89 7.14 8.11
C GLY A 345 -53.43 8.14 7.09
N ASN A 346 -53.28 9.44 7.36
CA ASN A 346 -53.67 10.50 6.43
C ASN A 346 -52.61 10.67 5.33
N ILE A 347 -53.06 11.13 4.17
CA ILE A 347 -52.23 11.32 2.99
C ILE A 347 -52.24 12.79 2.61
N LEU A 348 -51.08 13.36 2.28
CA LEU A 348 -50.95 14.72 1.76
C LEU A 348 -50.22 14.65 0.41
N GLU A 349 -50.97 14.83 -0.67
CA GLU A 349 -50.43 14.96 -2.03
C GLU A 349 -50.08 16.43 -2.28
N VAL A 350 -48.91 16.72 -2.86
CA VAL A 350 -48.40 18.10 -2.97
C VAL A 350 -47.65 18.35 -4.28
N PHE A 351 -47.64 19.61 -4.69
CA PHE A 351 -46.63 20.20 -5.57
C PHE A 351 -45.80 21.22 -4.78
N ILE A 352 -44.49 20.96 -4.63
CA ILE A 352 -43.56 21.76 -3.85
C ILE A 352 -42.65 22.58 -4.78
N GLU A 353 -42.49 23.87 -4.51
CA GLU A 353 -41.48 24.70 -5.16
C GLU A 353 -40.89 25.67 -4.13
N ASN A 354 -39.55 25.79 -4.11
CA ASN A 354 -38.84 26.70 -3.20
C ASN A 354 -39.24 26.54 -1.72
N ASN A 355 -39.30 25.28 -1.22
CA ASN A 355 -39.74 24.94 0.14
C ASN A 355 -41.15 25.42 0.50
N SER A 356 -42.03 25.55 -0.50
CA SER A 356 -43.44 25.88 -0.29
C SER A 356 -44.32 24.89 -1.05
N ILE A 357 -45.36 24.36 -0.40
CA ILE A 357 -46.44 23.63 -1.06
C ILE A 357 -47.25 24.66 -1.84
N LYS A 358 -47.14 24.66 -3.17
CA LYS A 358 -47.93 25.55 -4.02
C LYS A 358 -49.36 25.08 -4.14
N GLU A 359 -49.55 23.77 -4.25
CA GLU A 359 -50.85 23.11 -4.29
C GLU A 359 -50.76 21.80 -3.52
N GLY A 360 -51.78 21.44 -2.75
CA GLY A 360 -51.84 20.16 -2.07
C GLY A 360 -53.25 19.72 -1.70
N VAL A 361 -53.41 18.41 -1.55
CA VAL A 361 -54.66 17.76 -1.16
C VAL A 361 -54.39 16.89 0.05
N TYR A 362 -54.97 17.25 1.19
CA TYR A 362 -54.92 16.50 2.43
C TYR A 362 -56.15 15.61 2.57
N LYS A 363 -55.92 14.31 2.49
CA LYS A 363 -56.93 13.26 2.52
C LYS A 363 -56.97 12.65 3.92
N VAL A 364 -58.07 12.89 4.62
CA VAL A 364 -58.34 12.33 5.95
C VAL A 364 -59.34 11.21 5.81
N LYS A 365 -59.03 10.05 6.39
CA LYS A 365 -59.90 8.88 6.27
C LYS A 365 -61.27 9.15 6.89
N GLY A 366 -62.33 9.13 6.07
CA GLY A 366 -63.70 9.35 6.51
C GLY A 366 -64.15 10.80 6.55
N SER A 367 -63.37 11.72 5.96
CA SER A 367 -63.73 13.14 5.80
C SER A 367 -63.55 13.57 4.34
N ASP A 368 -64.12 14.72 3.98
CA ASP A 368 -63.85 15.37 2.70
C ASP A 368 -62.38 15.79 2.59
N ASP A 369 -61.89 15.81 1.35
CA ASP A 369 -60.54 16.25 1.01
C ASP A 369 -60.37 17.74 1.33
N MET A 370 -59.23 18.11 1.90
CA MET A 370 -58.88 19.50 2.23
C MET A 370 -57.80 20.02 1.30
N TYR A 371 -57.95 21.23 0.77
CA TYR A 371 -57.01 21.81 -0.20
C TYR A 371 -56.05 22.78 0.48
N LEU A 372 -54.77 22.73 0.10
CA LEU A 372 -53.70 23.60 0.58
C LEU A 372 -53.12 24.39 -0.60
N GLN A 373 -52.80 25.65 -0.36
CA GLN A 373 -52.12 26.49 -1.33
C GLN A 373 -51.06 27.32 -0.61
N ASN A 374 -49.93 27.60 -1.26
CA ASN A 374 -48.87 28.49 -0.76
C ASN A 374 -48.47 28.31 0.73
N VAL A 375 -48.33 27.06 1.19
CA VAL A 375 -47.90 26.74 2.56
C VAL A 375 -46.38 26.70 2.62
N ASP A 376 -45.76 27.51 3.46
CA ASP A 376 -44.32 27.42 3.75
C ASP A 376 -44.02 26.15 4.55
N ILE A 377 -43.08 25.35 4.07
CA ILE A 377 -42.61 24.13 4.74
C ILE A 377 -41.13 24.22 5.14
N SER A 378 -40.63 25.43 5.38
CA SER A 378 -39.29 25.66 5.92
C SER A 378 -39.10 24.98 7.29
N ASN A 379 -40.14 24.93 8.12
CA ASN A 379 -40.22 24.04 9.29
C ASN A 379 -41.22 22.90 9.06
N GLU A 380 -40.92 22.08 8.06
CA GLU A 380 -41.79 20.98 7.61
C GLU A 380 -42.33 20.11 8.75
N LYS A 381 -41.50 19.78 9.75
CA LYS A 381 -41.91 18.94 10.87
C LYS A 381 -43.06 19.56 11.66
N GLU A 382 -42.92 20.83 12.03
CA GLU A 382 -43.95 21.58 12.76
C GLU A 382 -45.23 21.73 11.94
N VAL A 383 -45.09 22.02 10.63
CA VAL A 383 -46.22 22.17 9.72
C VAL A 383 -47.02 20.86 9.61
N LEU A 384 -46.33 19.72 9.44
CA LEU A 384 -46.98 18.41 9.31
C LEU A 384 -47.60 17.93 10.63
N GLU A 385 -46.99 18.22 11.78
CA GLU A 385 -47.55 17.88 13.10
C GLU A 385 -48.84 18.68 13.39
N ASN A 386 -48.89 19.94 12.96
CA ASN A 386 -50.02 20.84 13.22
C ASN A 386 -51.01 20.95 12.05
N LEU A 387 -50.85 20.17 10.98
CA LEU A 387 -51.64 20.35 9.74
C LEU A 387 -53.15 20.33 10.00
N SER A 388 -53.65 19.43 10.86
CA SER A 388 -55.07 19.37 11.23
C SER A 388 -55.55 20.56 12.07
N TYR A 389 -54.66 21.21 12.82
CA TYR A 389 -54.97 22.41 13.60
C TYR A 389 -55.01 23.63 12.68
N TYR A 390 -54.00 23.80 11.81
CA TYR A 390 -53.97 24.86 10.81
C TYR A 390 -55.20 24.83 9.90
N LEU A 391 -55.56 23.64 9.42
CA LEU A 391 -56.70 23.44 8.52
C LEU A 391 -58.08 23.64 9.19
N LYS A 392 -58.17 23.56 10.52
CA LYS A 392 -59.43 23.81 11.26
C LYS A 392 -59.63 25.27 11.65
N ASN A 393 -58.54 26.02 11.82
CA ASN A 393 -58.60 27.40 12.25
C ASN A 393 -58.75 28.41 11.10
N GLU A 394 -58.37 28.02 9.87
CA GLU A 394 -58.59 28.82 8.68
C GLU A 394 -59.85 28.34 7.93
N ASN A 395 -61.01 28.82 8.38
CA ASN A 395 -62.21 28.80 7.55
C ASN A 395 -61.96 29.69 6.31
N CYS A 396 -61.80 29.05 5.13
CA CYS A 396 -62.06 29.54 3.75
C CYS A 396 -60.89 29.30 2.78
N ASN A 397 -61.16 28.48 1.76
CA ASN A 397 -60.75 28.46 0.34
C ASN A 397 -59.38 28.95 -0.18
N GLU A 398 -58.52 29.61 0.57
CA GLU A 398 -57.17 30.00 0.14
C GLU A 398 -56.38 30.41 1.39
N ILE A 399 -55.47 29.54 1.84
CA ILE A 399 -54.65 29.75 3.04
C ILE A 399 -53.28 30.28 2.59
N THR A 400 -52.81 31.38 3.16
CA THR A 400 -51.40 31.80 3.05
C THR A 400 -50.82 31.79 4.47
N LEU A 401 -50.10 30.72 4.82
CA LEU A 401 -49.52 30.57 6.16
C LEU A 401 -48.31 31.52 6.31
N ASN A 402 -48.56 32.76 6.69
CA ASN A 402 -47.53 33.61 7.25
C ASN A 402 -47.30 33.16 8.71
N THR A 403 -46.16 32.50 8.94
CA THR A 403 -45.71 32.16 10.30
C THR A 403 -45.68 33.43 11.16
N PRO A 404 -46.36 33.48 12.32
CA PRO A 404 -46.15 34.56 13.27
C PRO A 404 -44.75 34.40 13.86
N SER A 405 -43.93 35.43 13.74
CA SER A 405 -42.75 35.61 14.57
C SER A 405 -43.15 35.54 16.04
N LEU A 406 -42.77 34.47 16.73
CA LEU A 406 -42.91 34.35 18.19
C LEU A 406 -41.57 33.94 18.80
N TYR A 407 -40.65 34.90 18.83
CA TYR A 407 -39.75 35.07 19.98
C TYR A 407 -40.37 36.20 20.82
N ASN A 408 -40.90 35.85 21.99
CA ASN A 408 -40.96 36.72 23.16
C ASN A 408 -40.04 36.10 24.21
#